data_AF-X1GKU7-F1
#
_entry.id   AF-X1GKU7-F1
#
_cell.length_a   1.000
_cell.length_b   1.000
_cell.length_c   1.000
_cell.angle_alpha   90.00
_cell.angle_beta   90.00
_cell.angle_gamma   90.00
#
_symmetry.space_group_name_H-M   'P 1'
#
loop_
_entity.id
_entity.type
_entity.pdbx_description
1 polymer ?
#
loop_
_entity_poly.entity_id
_entity_poly.type
_entity_poly.pdbx_seq_one_letter_code
_entity_poly.pdbx_strand_id
1 'polypeptide(L)'
;MAAEQMRSRIAEQLRAEFLRTKDPHLRYQLMLLQGADISTIHSFCKRLITEYFYKLGLDPTLRVIDGDEQKLLKAEVLEKTIDWAWQQSNLRQALEQLLHRRDLRTNDGFLTRIIALSDFLDGVVSRENWYERTSRLAEVINPFTSELGEKQKRIISEKLNHILNQLRHAQKLYENESPDGDWAVKCEDTFIRPFERCVELLKAGDWDKFSEEIRNFRKPRVNRPKELPELVAELIQKTVKKAVDSFEQLSDLAIVNP
;
A
#
# COMPACT_ATOMS: atom_id res chain seq x y z
N MET A 1 -22.68 -17.17 -8.71
CA MET A 1 -22.44 -17.73 -10.06
C MET A 1 -21.80 -19.12 -10.00
N ALA A 2 -20.66 -19.33 -9.34
CA ALA A 2 -20.04 -20.66 -9.25
C ALA A 2 -20.85 -21.71 -8.46
N ALA A 3 -21.37 -21.36 -7.27
CA ALA A 3 -22.18 -22.28 -6.46
C ALA A 3 -23.47 -22.72 -7.19
N GLU A 4 -24.13 -21.77 -7.88
CA GLU A 4 -25.33 -22.04 -8.66
C GLU A 4 -25.02 -22.91 -9.89
N GLN A 5 -23.92 -22.64 -10.60
CA GLN A 5 -23.46 -23.49 -11.70
C GLN A 5 -23.14 -24.91 -11.22
N MET A 6 -22.47 -25.06 -10.08
CA MET A 6 -22.19 -26.37 -9.48
C MET A 6 -23.49 -27.11 -9.15
N ARG A 7 -24.47 -26.42 -8.55
CA ARG A 7 -25.79 -26.97 -8.25
C ARG A 7 -26.52 -27.43 -9.52
N SER A 8 -26.52 -26.62 -10.57
CA SER A 8 -27.11 -26.96 -11.87
C SER A 8 -26.45 -28.20 -12.49
N ARG A 9 -25.11 -28.27 -12.48
CA ARG A 9 -24.38 -29.42 -13.02
C ARG A 9 -24.69 -30.71 -12.25
N ILE A 10 -24.75 -30.65 -10.92
CA ILE A 10 -25.13 -31.81 -10.10
C ILE A 10 -26.58 -32.24 -10.42
N ALA A 11 -27.50 -31.28 -10.55
CA ALA A 11 -28.89 -31.57 -10.89
C ALA A 11 -29.02 -32.26 -12.24
N GLU A 12 -28.30 -31.79 -13.26
CA GLU A 12 -28.29 -32.40 -14.60
C GLU A 12 -27.79 -33.84 -14.58
N GLN A 13 -26.66 -34.10 -13.90
CA GLN A 13 -26.08 -35.44 -13.80
C GLN A 13 -27.01 -36.40 -13.05
N LEU A 14 -27.58 -35.96 -11.91
CA LEU A 14 -28.55 -36.76 -11.16
C LEU A 14 -29.80 -37.08 -11.98
N ARG A 15 -30.31 -36.11 -12.77
CA ARG A 15 -31.47 -36.33 -13.66
C ARG A 15 -31.15 -37.32 -14.77
N ALA A 16 -30.02 -37.16 -15.44
CA ALA A 16 -29.61 -38.05 -16.53
C ALA A 16 -29.48 -39.50 -16.04
N GLU A 17 -28.85 -39.69 -14.89
CA GLU A 17 -28.66 -41.02 -14.32
C GLU A 17 -29.97 -41.64 -13.79
N PHE A 18 -30.85 -40.83 -13.20
CA PHE A 18 -32.19 -41.27 -12.82
C PHE A 18 -33.00 -41.73 -14.04
N LEU A 19 -32.90 -41.03 -15.17
CA LEU A 19 -33.61 -41.44 -16.39
C LEU A 19 -33.11 -42.79 -16.93
N ARG A 20 -31.82 -43.11 -16.73
CA ARG A 20 -31.18 -44.36 -17.17
C ARG A 20 -31.48 -45.55 -16.25
N THR A 21 -31.38 -45.35 -14.94
CA THR A 21 -31.46 -46.43 -13.94
C THR A 21 -32.83 -46.57 -13.28
N LYS A 22 -33.62 -45.49 -13.26
CA LYS A 22 -34.87 -45.36 -12.48
C LYS A 22 -34.70 -45.58 -10.98
N ASP A 23 -33.48 -45.42 -10.45
CA ASP A 23 -33.20 -45.57 -9.02
C ASP A 23 -33.96 -44.51 -8.17
N PRO A 24 -34.86 -44.92 -7.26
CA PRO A 24 -35.58 -44.01 -6.37
C PRO A 24 -34.67 -43.13 -5.50
N HIS A 25 -33.47 -43.61 -5.16
CA HIS A 25 -32.51 -42.83 -4.39
C HIS A 25 -32.09 -41.55 -5.14
N LEU A 26 -31.86 -41.62 -6.45
CA LEU A 26 -31.48 -40.45 -7.25
C LEU A 26 -32.58 -39.39 -7.30
N ARG A 27 -33.85 -39.82 -7.33
CA ARG A 27 -35.00 -38.92 -7.21
C ARG A 27 -35.04 -38.23 -5.85
N TYR A 28 -34.74 -38.95 -4.77
CA TYR A 28 -34.65 -38.38 -3.43
C TYR A 28 -33.50 -37.35 -3.32
N GLN A 29 -32.32 -37.66 -3.87
CA GLN A 29 -31.20 -36.72 -3.89
C GLN A 29 -31.50 -35.43 -4.67
N LEU A 30 -32.25 -35.53 -5.78
CA LEU A 30 -32.72 -34.34 -6.50
C LEU A 30 -33.62 -33.42 -5.65
N MET A 31 -34.42 -34.00 -4.75
CA MET A 31 -35.25 -33.22 -3.80
C MET A 31 -34.39 -32.56 -2.72
N LEU A 32 -33.37 -33.26 -2.22
CA LEU A 32 -32.45 -32.71 -1.21
C LEU A 32 -31.52 -31.62 -1.78
N LEU A 33 -31.30 -31.61 -3.09
CA LEU A 33 -30.33 -30.71 -3.72
C LEU A 33 -30.63 -29.23 -3.48
N GLN A 34 -31.88 -28.81 -3.25
CA GLN A 34 -32.18 -27.41 -2.90
C GLN A 34 -31.68 -27.03 -1.51
N GLY A 35 -31.73 -27.95 -0.55
CA GLY A 35 -31.24 -27.75 0.83
C GLY A 35 -29.76 -28.09 1.03
N ALA A 36 -29.09 -28.63 0.00
CA ALA A 36 -27.68 -28.94 0.08
C ALA A 36 -26.81 -27.68 0.25
N ASP A 37 -25.78 -27.80 1.09
CA ASP A 37 -24.81 -26.76 1.46
C ASP A 37 -23.81 -26.41 0.34
N ILE A 38 -24.31 -26.21 -0.87
CA ILE A 38 -23.53 -25.76 -2.02
C ILE A 38 -23.55 -24.23 -2.03
N SER A 39 -22.54 -23.62 -1.42
CA SER A 39 -22.49 -22.18 -1.22
C SER A 39 -21.06 -21.64 -1.34
N THR A 40 -20.91 -20.31 -1.23
CA THR A 40 -19.59 -19.71 -1.07
C THR A 40 -19.13 -19.83 0.38
N ILE A 41 -17.82 -19.67 0.61
CA ILE A 41 -17.28 -19.58 1.99
C ILE A 41 -18.00 -18.50 2.80
N HIS A 42 -18.31 -17.34 2.20
CA HIS A 42 -19.04 -16.27 2.87
C HIS A 42 -20.45 -16.68 3.32
N SER A 43 -21.22 -17.34 2.44
CA SER A 43 -22.56 -17.81 2.79
C SER A 43 -22.53 -18.88 3.88
N PHE A 44 -21.55 -19.78 3.81
CA PHE A 44 -21.29 -20.77 4.85
C PHE A 44 -20.97 -20.10 6.20
N CYS A 45 -20.00 -19.18 6.24
CA CYS A 45 -19.62 -18.47 7.45
C CYS A 45 -20.77 -17.65 8.04
N LYS A 46 -21.55 -16.96 7.19
CA LYS A 46 -22.73 -16.20 7.65
C LYS A 46 -23.72 -17.11 8.38
N ARG A 47 -24.06 -18.26 7.79
CA ARG A 47 -24.95 -19.24 8.42
C ARG A 47 -24.40 -19.73 9.75
N LEU A 48 -23.11 -20.09 9.81
CA LEU A 48 -22.44 -20.54 11.02
C LEU A 48 -22.49 -19.47 12.13
N ILE A 49 -22.19 -18.21 11.80
CA ILE A 49 -22.24 -17.10 12.74
C ILE A 49 -23.67 -16.86 13.23
N THR A 50 -24.66 -16.89 12.34
CA THR A 50 -26.08 -16.72 12.70
C THR A 50 -26.61 -17.87 13.56
N GLU A 51 -26.16 -19.11 13.35
CA GLU A 51 -26.58 -20.26 14.16
C GLU A 51 -25.96 -20.23 15.57
N TYR A 52 -24.71 -19.76 15.68
CA TYR A 52 -23.95 -19.77 16.93
C TYR A 52 -23.64 -18.36 17.48
N PHE A 53 -24.46 -17.36 17.16
CA PHE A 53 -24.24 -15.95 17.54
C PHE A 53 -24.00 -15.77 19.05
N TYR A 54 -24.72 -16.54 19.87
CA TYR A 54 -24.65 -16.51 21.33
C TYR A 54 -23.29 -16.96 21.88
N LYS A 55 -22.57 -17.84 21.17
CA LYS A 55 -21.21 -18.27 21.56
C LYS A 55 -20.18 -17.17 21.35
N LEU A 56 -20.46 -16.25 20.43
CA LEU A 56 -19.59 -15.14 20.07
C LEU A 56 -19.97 -13.84 20.80
N GLY A 57 -21.05 -13.84 21.59
CA GLY A 57 -21.58 -12.63 22.22
C GLY A 57 -22.11 -11.60 21.21
N LEU A 58 -22.52 -12.06 20.03
CA LEU A 58 -23.07 -11.19 18.98
C LEU A 58 -24.58 -11.02 19.15
N ASP A 59 -25.14 -9.97 18.56
CA ASP A 59 -26.59 -9.79 18.49
C ASP A 59 -27.21 -10.67 17.38
N PRO A 60 -28.33 -11.38 17.60
CA PRO A 60 -28.98 -12.19 16.56
C PRO A 60 -29.43 -11.38 15.33
N THR A 61 -29.62 -10.06 15.48
CA THR A 61 -30.00 -9.12 14.42
C THR A 61 -28.82 -8.54 13.64
N LEU A 62 -27.60 -9.09 13.83
CA LEU A 62 -26.40 -8.65 13.13
C LEU A 62 -26.63 -8.54 11.61
N ARG A 63 -26.13 -7.46 11.03
CA ARG A 63 -26.15 -7.21 9.59
C ARG A 63 -24.72 -7.12 9.08
N VAL A 64 -24.49 -7.69 7.90
CA VAL A 64 -23.25 -7.49 7.17
C VAL A 64 -23.31 -6.10 6.53
N ILE A 65 -22.38 -5.23 6.93
CA ILE A 65 -22.20 -3.91 6.33
C ILE A 65 -21.56 -4.04 4.94
N ASP A 66 -21.84 -3.08 4.07
CA ASP A 66 -21.18 -3.03 2.76
C ASP A 66 -19.79 -2.38 2.85
N GLY A 67 -19.06 -2.39 1.73
CA GLY A 67 -17.68 -1.89 1.69
C GLY A 67 -17.56 -0.37 1.88
N ASP A 68 -18.57 0.41 1.55
CA ASP A 68 -18.51 1.86 1.68
C ASP A 68 -18.87 2.28 3.12
N GLU A 69 -19.87 1.62 3.72
CA GLU A 69 -20.18 1.72 5.14
C GLU A 69 -18.98 1.30 6.00
N GLN A 70 -18.31 0.20 5.64
CA GLN A 70 -17.11 -0.25 6.34
C GLN A 70 -15.97 0.78 6.28
N LYS A 71 -15.72 1.39 5.12
CA LYS A 71 -14.68 2.41 4.96
C LYS A 71 -14.97 3.65 5.81
N LEU A 72 -16.21 4.13 5.78
CA LEU A 72 -16.63 5.29 6.56
C LEU A 72 -16.46 5.05 8.06
N LEU A 73 -16.92 3.89 8.53
CA LEU A 73 -16.80 3.51 9.94
C LEU A 73 -15.33 3.37 10.39
N LYS A 74 -14.48 2.75 9.55
CA LYS A 74 -13.04 2.63 9.84
C LYS A 74 -12.35 4.00 9.91
N ALA A 75 -12.70 4.92 9.03
CA ALA A 75 -12.16 6.28 9.05
C ALA A 75 -12.57 7.04 10.33
N GLU A 76 -13.85 6.98 10.71
CA GLU A 76 -14.37 7.62 11.92
C GLU A 76 -13.72 7.03 13.19
N VAL A 77 -13.60 5.70 13.27
CA VAL A 77 -12.96 5.03 14.41
C VAL A 77 -11.47 5.37 14.48
N LEU A 78 -10.78 5.46 13.33
CA LEU A 78 -9.37 5.85 13.31
C LEU A 78 -9.16 7.25 13.86
N GLU A 79 -9.96 8.23 13.42
CA GLU A 79 -9.90 9.60 13.92
C GLU A 79 -10.09 9.64 15.45
N LYS A 80 -11.16 9.02 15.95
CA LYS A 80 -11.42 8.91 17.40
C LYS A 80 -10.29 8.22 18.16
N THR A 81 -9.68 7.20 17.57
CA THR A 81 -8.58 6.45 18.20
C THR A 81 -7.32 7.30 18.30
N ILE A 82 -6.98 8.06 17.26
CA ILE A 82 -5.84 8.97 17.27
C ILE A 82 -6.07 10.10 18.28
N ASP A 83 -7.25 10.70 18.30
CA ASP A 83 -7.61 11.74 19.27
C ASP A 83 -7.53 11.24 20.72
N TRP A 84 -8.08 10.05 20.97
CA TRP A 84 -7.97 9.39 22.27
C TRP A 84 -6.51 9.14 22.65
N ALA A 85 -5.69 8.68 21.71
CA ALA A 85 -4.28 8.36 21.95
C ALA A 85 -3.45 9.63 22.27
N TRP A 86 -3.77 10.76 21.66
CA TRP A 86 -3.17 12.07 21.98
C TRP A 86 -3.46 12.54 23.41
N GLN A 87 -4.59 12.11 23.98
CA GLN A 87 -4.95 12.40 25.37
C GLN A 87 -4.23 11.49 26.38
N GLN A 88 -3.62 10.39 25.92
CA GLN A 88 -2.88 9.46 26.77
C GLN A 88 -1.44 9.94 26.96
N SER A 89 -1.09 10.32 28.19
CA SER A 89 0.25 10.83 28.54
C SER A 89 1.38 9.87 28.20
N ASN A 90 1.17 8.56 28.36
CA ASN A 90 2.13 7.51 28.06
C ASN A 90 2.32 7.25 26.56
N LEU A 91 1.39 7.67 25.70
CA LEU A 91 1.47 7.46 24.25
C LEU A 91 1.94 8.70 23.50
N ARG A 92 1.77 9.89 24.08
CA ARG A 92 2.03 11.17 23.42
C ARG A 92 3.42 11.26 22.78
N GLN A 93 4.48 10.92 23.51
CA GLN A 93 5.84 11.02 22.98
C GLN A 93 6.07 10.08 21.78
N ALA A 94 5.57 8.84 21.86
CA ALA A 94 5.68 7.88 20.77
C ALA A 94 4.84 8.30 19.56
N LEU A 95 3.67 8.89 19.77
CA LEU A 95 2.84 9.45 18.70
C LEU A 95 3.51 10.66 18.02
N GLU A 96 4.11 11.56 18.81
CA GLU A 96 4.86 12.71 18.28
C GLU A 96 6.00 12.25 17.36
N GLN A 97 6.71 11.19 17.76
CA GLN A 97 7.75 10.57 16.93
C GLN A 97 7.15 9.91 15.68
N LEU A 98 6.16 9.02 15.87
CA LEU A 98 5.55 8.25 14.79
C LEU A 98 4.91 9.15 13.71
N LEU A 99 4.28 10.25 14.12
CA LEU A 99 3.51 11.13 13.23
C LEU A 99 4.32 12.35 12.76
N HIS A 100 5.59 12.48 13.19
CA HIS A 100 6.42 13.63 12.85
C HIS A 100 6.58 13.80 11.34
N ARG A 101 6.28 15.02 10.84
CA ARG A 101 6.35 15.40 9.42
C ARG A 101 5.53 14.52 8.47
N ARG A 102 4.53 13.79 8.97
CA ARG A 102 3.62 13.02 8.14
C ARG A 102 2.37 13.81 7.83
N ASP A 103 1.82 13.60 6.63
CA ASP A 103 0.49 14.08 6.29
C ASP A 103 -0.55 13.28 7.07
N LEU A 104 -1.30 13.91 7.98
CA LEU A 104 -2.26 13.22 8.85
C LEU A 104 -3.68 13.19 8.29
N ARG A 105 -3.89 13.57 7.02
CA ARG A 105 -5.22 13.48 6.40
C ARG A 105 -5.73 12.04 6.36
N THR A 106 -7.02 11.86 6.63
CA THR A 106 -7.69 10.55 6.71
C THR A 106 -8.20 10.02 5.36
N ASN A 107 -8.10 10.81 4.27
CA ASN A 107 -8.54 10.40 2.93
C ASN A 107 -7.39 10.02 1.99
N ASP A 108 -6.23 10.65 2.14
CA ASP A 108 -5.06 10.46 1.26
C ASP A 108 -3.70 10.59 2.00
N GLY A 109 -3.72 10.89 3.30
CA GLY A 109 -2.52 11.02 4.12
C GLY A 109 -2.03 9.68 4.70
N PHE A 110 -1.02 9.74 5.55
CA PHE A 110 -0.40 8.62 6.24
C PHE A 110 -1.40 7.78 7.05
N LEU A 111 -2.41 8.41 7.66
CA LEU A 111 -3.42 7.69 8.46
C LEU A 111 -4.18 6.66 7.63
N THR A 112 -4.39 6.88 6.33
CA THR A 112 -5.01 5.86 5.45
C THR A 112 -4.22 4.56 5.39
N ARG A 113 -2.90 4.62 5.59
CA ARG A 113 -2.04 3.43 5.62
C ARG A 113 -2.30 2.56 6.85
N ILE A 114 -2.80 3.14 7.94
CA ILE A 114 -3.21 2.38 9.13
C ILE A 114 -4.42 1.50 8.81
N ILE A 115 -5.40 2.03 8.08
CA ILE A 115 -6.55 1.24 7.59
C ILE A 115 -6.07 0.15 6.64
N ALA A 116 -5.23 0.48 5.67
CA ALA A 116 -4.69 -0.50 4.73
C ALA A 116 -3.90 -1.62 5.43
N LEU A 117 -3.15 -1.28 6.48
CA LEU A 117 -2.47 -2.27 7.32
C LEU A 117 -3.47 -3.12 8.11
N SER A 118 -4.50 -2.51 8.70
CA SER A 118 -5.58 -3.27 9.36
C SER A 118 -6.28 -4.23 8.41
N ASP A 119 -6.56 -3.82 7.18
CA ASP A 119 -7.19 -4.66 6.14
C ASP A 119 -6.29 -5.82 5.75
N PHE A 120 -4.98 -5.58 5.62
CA PHE A 120 -4.00 -6.63 5.40
C PHE A 120 -3.97 -7.62 6.57
N LEU A 121 -4.04 -7.11 7.81
CA LEU A 121 -4.05 -7.92 9.02
C LEU A 121 -5.36 -8.71 9.20
N ASP A 122 -6.47 -8.32 8.55
CA ASP A 122 -7.67 -9.16 8.44
C ASP A 122 -7.44 -10.39 7.53
N GLY A 123 -6.44 -10.33 6.66
CA GLY A 123 -6.07 -11.43 5.76
C GLY A 123 -5.05 -12.41 6.34
N VAL A 124 -4.44 -12.12 7.49
CA VAL A 124 -3.48 -13.03 8.13
C VAL A 124 -4.16 -13.97 9.14
N VAL A 125 -3.59 -15.15 9.36
CA VAL A 125 -4.16 -16.17 10.26
C VAL A 125 -4.21 -15.71 11.73
N SER A 126 -3.18 -14.98 12.18
CA SER A 126 -3.13 -14.42 13.55
C SER A 126 -2.39 -13.09 13.52
N ARG A 127 -3.08 -12.04 14.01
CA ARG A 127 -2.53 -10.70 14.12
C ARG A 127 -1.43 -10.65 15.18
N GLU A 128 -1.65 -11.33 16.31
CA GLU A 128 -0.71 -11.39 17.44
C GLU A 128 0.63 -11.99 16.99
N ASN A 129 0.60 -13.14 16.31
CA ASN A 129 1.81 -13.75 15.77
C ASN A 129 2.51 -12.85 14.74
N TRP A 130 1.74 -12.08 13.97
CA TRP A 130 2.31 -11.11 13.04
C TRP A 130 2.99 -9.96 13.81
N TYR A 131 2.35 -9.41 14.84
CA TYR A 131 2.92 -8.35 15.68
C TYR A 131 4.18 -8.79 16.39
N GLU A 132 4.20 -9.99 16.99
CA GLU A 132 5.40 -10.53 17.65
C GLU A 132 6.59 -10.65 16.70
N ARG A 133 6.34 -11.15 15.48
CA ARG A 133 7.39 -11.23 14.44
C ARG A 133 7.88 -9.84 14.04
N THR A 134 6.98 -8.90 13.85
CA THR A 134 7.32 -7.52 13.48
C THR A 134 8.08 -6.79 14.59
N SER A 135 7.73 -6.97 15.87
CA SER A 135 8.46 -6.39 17.00
C SER A 135 9.90 -6.89 17.03
N ARG A 136 10.11 -8.20 16.88
CA ARG A 136 11.45 -8.79 16.84
C ARG A 136 12.30 -8.26 15.69
N LEU A 137 11.68 -7.95 14.55
CA LEU A 137 12.37 -7.34 13.41
C LEU A 137 12.66 -5.86 13.63
N ALA A 138 11.80 -5.14 14.35
CA ALA A 138 11.98 -3.72 14.67
C ALA A 138 13.03 -3.48 15.76
N GLU A 139 13.24 -4.44 16.67
CA GLU A 139 14.25 -4.41 17.74
C GLU A 139 15.69 -4.61 17.24
N VAL A 140 15.89 -4.86 15.93
CA VAL A 140 17.23 -4.95 15.36
C VAL A 140 17.87 -3.56 15.39
N ILE A 141 18.99 -3.42 16.12
CA ILE A 141 19.79 -2.19 16.32
C ILE A 141 20.01 -1.41 15.03
N ASN A 142 20.11 -2.14 13.91
CA ASN A 142 20.11 -1.57 12.58
C ASN A 142 19.01 -2.23 11.73
N PRO A 143 17.86 -1.57 11.49
CA PRO A 143 16.78 -2.10 10.65
C PRO A 143 17.26 -2.53 9.26
N PHE A 144 18.38 -1.94 8.82
CA PHE A 144 19.03 -2.13 7.53
C PHE A 144 19.91 -3.36 7.41
N THR A 145 20.24 -4.04 8.51
CA THR A 145 20.96 -5.32 8.47
C THR A 145 20.02 -6.52 8.44
N SER A 146 18.70 -6.28 8.54
CA SER A 146 17.70 -7.32 8.40
C SER A 146 17.42 -7.62 6.92
N GLU A 147 16.86 -8.80 6.63
CA GLU A 147 16.38 -9.15 5.28
C GLU A 147 15.36 -8.12 4.76
N LEU A 148 14.53 -7.58 5.66
CA LEU A 148 13.56 -6.54 5.33
C LEU A 148 14.25 -5.22 4.96
N GLY A 149 15.26 -4.83 5.74
CA GLY A 149 16.09 -3.66 5.49
C GLY A 149 16.77 -3.72 4.13
N GLU A 150 17.36 -4.86 3.75
CA GLU A 150 17.97 -5.05 2.43
C GLU A 150 16.94 -4.93 1.29
N LYS A 151 15.73 -5.50 1.47
CA LYS A 151 14.64 -5.34 0.50
C LYS A 151 14.23 -3.87 0.36
N GLN A 152 14.15 -3.15 1.47
CA GLN A 152 13.79 -1.72 1.45
C GLN A 152 14.88 -0.84 0.82
N LYS A 153 16.17 -1.12 1.10
CA LYS A 153 17.30 -0.46 0.41
C LYS A 153 17.22 -0.65 -1.10
N ARG A 154 16.89 -1.87 -1.55
CA ARG A 154 16.73 -2.17 -2.96
C ARG A 154 15.60 -1.34 -3.58
N ILE A 155 14.44 -1.26 -2.92
CA ILE A 155 13.30 -0.44 -3.39
C ILE A 155 13.70 1.04 -3.52
N ILE A 156 14.43 1.58 -2.54
CA ILE A 156 14.90 2.98 -2.56
C ILE A 156 15.94 3.17 -3.67
N SER A 157 16.88 2.25 -3.81
CA SER A 157 17.89 2.28 -4.87
C SER A 157 17.24 2.29 -6.25
N GLU A 158 16.26 1.41 -6.49
CA GLU A 158 15.50 1.34 -7.74
C GLU A 158 14.75 2.64 -8.02
N LYS A 159 14.10 3.22 -6.99
CA LYS A 159 13.41 4.52 -7.10
C LYS A 159 14.37 5.65 -7.43
N LEU A 160 15.50 5.76 -6.73
CA LEU A 160 16.52 6.79 -6.99
C LEU A 160 17.12 6.66 -8.39
N ASN A 161 17.45 5.44 -8.81
CA ASN A 161 17.94 5.20 -10.17
C ASN A 161 16.90 5.58 -11.23
N HIS A 162 15.62 5.31 -10.98
CA HIS A 162 14.54 5.74 -11.87
C HIS A 162 14.43 7.27 -11.95
N ILE A 163 14.51 7.97 -10.82
CA ILE A 163 14.51 9.44 -10.75
C ILE A 163 15.70 10.02 -11.52
N LEU A 164 16.91 9.51 -11.27
CA LEU A 164 18.13 9.94 -11.97
C LEU A 164 18.03 9.69 -13.48
N ASN A 165 17.51 8.54 -13.90
CA ASN A 165 17.30 8.25 -15.32
C ASN A 165 16.32 9.24 -15.97
N GLN A 166 15.26 9.64 -15.27
CA GLN A 166 14.33 10.67 -15.76
C GLN A 166 15.02 12.03 -15.90
N LEU A 167 15.83 12.44 -14.92
CA LEU A 167 16.58 13.69 -14.97
C LEU A 167 17.63 13.69 -16.10
N ARG A 168 18.41 12.61 -16.22
CA ARG A 168 19.41 12.45 -17.28
C ARG A 168 18.77 12.40 -18.67
N HIS A 169 17.58 11.81 -18.79
CA HIS A 169 16.83 11.85 -20.05
C HIS A 169 16.40 13.28 -20.39
N ALA A 170 15.87 14.04 -19.43
CA ALA A 170 15.50 15.44 -19.62
C ALA A 170 16.70 16.33 -19.98
N GLN A 171 17.84 16.11 -19.34
CA GLN A 171 19.11 16.78 -19.66
C GLN A 171 19.58 16.46 -21.08
N LYS A 172 19.60 15.19 -21.47
CA LYS A 172 19.99 14.78 -22.83
C LYS A 172 19.06 15.33 -23.90
N LEU A 173 17.75 15.40 -23.63
CA LEU A 173 16.78 16.05 -24.52
C LEU A 173 17.09 17.55 -24.71
N TYR A 174 17.46 18.24 -23.63
CA TYR A 174 17.88 19.65 -23.72
C TYR A 174 19.16 19.81 -24.55
N GLU A 175 20.20 19.03 -24.25
CA GLU A 175 21.52 19.12 -24.91
C GLU A 175 21.44 18.86 -26.42
N ASN A 176 20.56 17.96 -26.86
CA ASN A 176 20.34 17.71 -28.29
C ASN A 176 19.77 18.91 -29.04
N GLU A 177 18.96 19.74 -28.38
CA GLU A 177 18.26 20.87 -28.99
C GLU A 177 18.99 22.20 -28.76
N SER A 178 19.73 22.33 -27.65
CA SER A 178 20.51 23.53 -27.29
C SER A 178 21.83 23.15 -26.59
N PRO A 179 22.88 22.82 -27.37
CA PRO A 179 24.18 22.38 -26.81
C PRO A 179 24.91 23.47 -26.01
N ASP A 180 24.74 24.75 -26.39
CA ASP A 180 25.42 25.90 -25.78
C ASP A 180 24.63 26.51 -24.60
N GLY A 181 23.49 25.92 -24.26
CA GLY A 181 22.58 26.44 -23.25
C GLY A 181 22.99 26.10 -21.81
N ASP A 182 22.73 27.01 -20.88
CA ASP A 182 23.15 26.85 -19.46
C ASP A 182 22.18 26.02 -18.60
N TRP A 183 21.02 25.65 -19.14
CA TRP A 183 19.99 24.93 -18.37
C TRP A 183 20.44 23.53 -17.97
N ALA A 184 21.17 22.82 -18.84
CA ALA A 184 21.68 21.47 -18.53
C ALA A 184 22.64 21.49 -17.33
N VAL A 185 23.53 22.50 -17.24
CA VAL A 185 24.45 22.69 -16.11
C VAL A 185 23.66 23.03 -14.84
N LYS A 186 22.68 23.93 -14.93
CA LYS A 186 21.80 24.25 -13.79
C LYS A 186 21.03 23.03 -13.30
N CYS A 187 20.53 22.20 -14.21
CA CYS A 187 19.83 20.95 -13.88
C CYS A 187 20.77 19.95 -13.18
N GLU A 188 21.99 19.81 -13.71
CA GLU A 188 23.05 18.97 -13.15
C GLU A 188 23.35 19.34 -11.69
N ASP A 189 23.64 20.62 -11.43
CA ASP A 189 24.03 21.12 -10.12
C ASP A 189 22.86 21.14 -9.12
N THR A 190 21.65 21.44 -9.59
CA THR A 190 20.48 21.60 -8.71
C THR A 190 19.85 20.26 -8.33
N PHE A 191 19.84 19.28 -9.24
CA PHE A 191 19.08 18.04 -9.06
C PHE A 191 19.94 16.78 -9.19
N ILE A 192 20.70 16.63 -10.27
CA ILE A 192 21.40 15.36 -10.56
C ILE A 192 22.49 15.09 -9.51
N ARG A 193 23.44 16.02 -9.31
CA ARG A 193 24.54 15.85 -8.35
C ARG A 193 24.06 15.59 -6.91
N PRO A 194 23.10 16.35 -6.35
CA PRO A 194 22.56 16.05 -5.03
C PRO A 194 21.92 14.65 -4.92
N PHE A 195 21.20 14.21 -5.97
CA PHE A 195 20.54 12.91 -5.95
C PHE A 195 21.53 11.75 -6.14
N GLU A 196 22.60 11.96 -6.91
CA GLU A 196 23.70 11.00 -7.03
C GLU A 196 24.45 10.84 -5.72
N ARG A 197 24.70 11.93 -5.00
CA ARG A 197 25.27 11.88 -3.65
C ARG A 197 24.41 11.02 -2.70
N CYS A 198 23.09 11.07 -2.83
CA CYS A 198 22.19 10.20 -2.06
C CYS A 198 22.36 8.71 -2.45
N VAL A 199 22.55 8.40 -3.73
CA VAL A 199 22.86 7.02 -4.17
C VAL A 199 24.22 6.55 -3.64
N GLU A 200 25.22 7.43 -3.60
CA GLU A 200 26.54 7.14 -3.03
C GLU A 200 26.47 6.83 -1.54
N LEU A 201 25.75 7.66 -0.77
CA LEU A 201 25.51 7.42 0.67
C LEU A 201 24.81 6.08 0.90
N LEU A 202 23.81 5.75 0.08
CA LEU A 202 23.10 4.47 0.16
C LEU A 202 24.01 3.28 -0.14
N LYS A 203 24.89 3.38 -1.15
CA LYS A 203 25.89 2.34 -1.49
C LYS A 203 26.99 2.20 -0.43
N ALA A 204 27.40 3.30 0.19
CA ALA A 204 28.39 3.31 1.26
C ALA A 204 27.83 2.74 2.58
N GLY A 205 26.51 2.55 2.67
CA GLY A 205 25.84 2.07 3.88
C GLY A 205 25.70 3.16 4.96
N ASP A 206 25.99 4.42 4.64
CA ASP A 206 25.88 5.57 5.56
C ASP A 206 24.42 6.05 5.62
N TRP A 207 23.59 5.24 6.28
CA TRP A 207 22.15 5.40 6.28
C TRP A 207 21.66 6.66 7.01
N ASP A 208 22.31 7.00 8.13
CA ASP A 208 21.90 8.14 8.93
C ASP A 208 22.03 9.43 8.12
N LYS A 209 23.16 9.60 7.41
CA LYS A 209 23.36 10.72 6.50
C LYS A 209 22.44 10.67 5.30
N PHE A 210 22.22 9.49 4.69
CA PHE A 210 21.25 9.35 3.61
C PHE A 210 19.87 9.85 4.04
N SER A 211 19.39 9.39 5.20
CA SER A 211 18.08 9.77 5.73
C SER A 211 18.01 11.25 6.10
N GLU A 212 19.08 11.81 6.64
CA GLU A 212 19.16 13.23 6.93
C GLU A 212 19.08 14.08 5.65
N GLU A 213 19.80 13.72 4.59
CA GLU A 213 19.78 14.43 3.30
C GLU A 213 18.38 14.38 2.66
N ILE A 214 17.71 13.23 2.66
CA ILE A 214 16.33 13.12 2.16
C ILE A 214 15.35 13.91 3.03
N ARG A 215 15.46 13.83 4.37
CA ARG A 215 14.55 14.54 5.30
C ARG A 215 14.70 16.05 5.27
N ASN A 216 15.90 16.55 4.96
CA ASN A 216 16.20 17.97 4.90
C ASN A 216 16.14 18.54 3.48
N PHE A 217 15.76 17.72 2.49
CA PHE A 217 15.60 18.16 1.12
C PHE A 217 14.55 19.27 1.01
N ARG A 218 14.98 20.45 0.56
CA ARG A 218 14.10 21.58 0.25
C ARG A 218 13.90 21.64 -1.25
N LYS A 219 12.68 21.34 -1.68
CA LYS A 219 12.29 21.31 -3.09
C LYS A 219 12.68 22.60 -3.84
N PRO A 220 13.66 22.54 -4.76
CA PRO A 220 14.05 23.70 -5.56
C PRO A 220 12.99 24.02 -6.63
N ARG A 221 12.99 25.27 -7.11
CA ARG A 221 12.10 25.67 -8.21
C ARG A 221 12.54 25.02 -9.52
N VAL A 222 11.61 24.31 -10.18
CA VAL A 222 11.85 23.72 -11.50
C VAL A 222 11.60 24.77 -12.59
N ASN A 223 12.68 25.25 -13.21
CA ASN A 223 12.64 26.26 -14.24
C ASN A 223 12.43 25.65 -15.64
N ARG A 224 11.56 26.28 -16.43
CA ARG A 224 11.37 25.96 -17.84
C ARG A 224 12.59 26.43 -18.66
N PRO A 225 13.18 25.60 -19.53
CA PRO A 225 14.21 26.07 -20.46
C PRO A 225 13.57 27.04 -21.46
N LYS A 226 14.06 28.28 -21.52
CA LYS A 226 13.44 29.35 -22.32
C LYS A 226 13.95 29.34 -23.76
N GLU A 227 15.06 28.66 -23.99
CA GLU A 227 15.79 28.60 -25.25
C GLU A 227 15.14 27.63 -26.24
N LEU A 228 14.21 26.80 -25.77
CA LEU A 228 13.60 25.71 -26.54
C LEU A 228 12.17 26.03 -27.00
N PRO A 229 11.69 25.36 -28.07
CA PRO A 229 10.29 25.42 -28.46
C PRO A 229 9.34 25.08 -27.31
N GLU A 230 8.19 25.74 -27.28
CA GLU A 230 7.18 25.66 -26.21
C GLU A 230 6.91 24.21 -25.76
N LEU A 231 6.60 23.33 -26.71
CA LEU A 231 6.23 21.93 -26.43
C LEU A 231 7.39 21.12 -25.81
N VAL A 232 8.61 21.32 -26.32
CA VAL A 232 9.79 20.61 -25.82
C VAL A 232 10.16 21.11 -24.42
N ALA A 233 10.12 22.43 -24.23
CA ALA A 233 10.38 23.06 -22.95
C ALA A 233 9.39 22.62 -21.86
N GLU A 234 8.11 22.50 -22.20
CA GLU A 234 7.07 22.01 -21.28
C GLU A 234 7.27 20.52 -20.94
N LEU A 235 7.62 19.69 -21.93
CA LEU A 235 7.90 18.27 -21.71
C LEU A 235 9.08 18.06 -20.75
N ILE A 236 10.17 18.79 -20.96
CA ILE A 236 11.36 18.76 -20.08
C ILE A 236 10.98 19.21 -18.67
N GLN A 237 10.30 20.35 -18.54
CA GLN A 237 9.87 20.88 -17.25
C GLN A 237 8.98 19.88 -16.48
N LYS A 238 8.00 19.27 -17.16
CA LYS A 238 7.10 18.29 -16.56
C LYS A 238 7.83 17.03 -16.11
N THR A 239 8.82 16.59 -16.90
CA THR A 239 9.65 15.42 -16.57
C THR A 239 10.50 15.67 -15.34
N VAL A 240 11.21 16.81 -15.28
CA VAL A 240 12.00 17.19 -14.11
C VAL A 240 11.12 17.39 -12.89
N LYS A 241 9.97 18.07 -13.04
CA LYS A 241 9.03 18.27 -11.93
C LYS A 241 8.56 16.93 -11.36
N LYS A 242 8.18 15.97 -12.21
CA LYS A 242 7.78 14.63 -11.77
C LYS A 242 8.91 13.91 -11.02
N ALA A 243 10.14 14.01 -11.49
CA ALA A 243 11.31 13.41 -10.85
C ALA A 243 11.58 14.02 -9.46
N VAL A 244 11.53 15.36 -9.36
CA VAL A 244 11.71 16.10 -8.09
C VAL A 244 10.58 15.80 -7.10
N ASP A 245 9.32 15.77 -7.56
CA ASP A 245 8.16 15.38 -6.75
C ASP A 245 8.33 13.95 -6.22
N SER A 246 8.83 13.03 -7.06
CA SER A 246 9.07 11.63 -6.67
C SER A 246 10.21 11.49 -5.65
N PHE A 247 11.22 12.36 -5.73
CA PHE A 247 12.32 12.40 -4.77
C PHE A 247 11.86 12.93 -3.41
N GLU A 248 11.07 14.00 -3.38
CA GLU A 248 10.47 14.56 -2.17
C GLU A 248 9.64 13.50 -1.41
N GLN A 249 8.86 12.70 -2.15
CA GLN A 249 8.07 11.58 -1.60
C GLN A 249 8.90 10.45 -0.99
N LEU A 250 10.22 10.40 -1.18
CA LEU A 250 11.06 9.41 -0.47
C LEU A 250 11.06 9.65 1.04
N SER A 251 10.84 10.89 1.47
CA SER A 251 10.70 11.24 2.90
C SER A 251 9.44 10.65 3.56
N ASP A 252 8.43 10.27 2.77
CA ASP A 252 7.22 9.60 3.27
C ASP A 252 7.48 8.14 3.68
N LEU A 253 8.58 7.55 3.21
CA LEU A 253 8.93 6.19 3.53
C LEU A 253 9.35 6.11 5.01
N ALA A 254 8.64 5.28 5.79
CA ALA A 254 8.90 5.08 7.21
C ALA A 254 10.36 4.68 7.53
N ILE A 255 11.06 4.08 6.56
CA ILE A 255 12.47 3.73 6.73
C ILE A 255 13.41 4.96 6.71
N VAL A 256 13.07 5.98 5.92
CA VAL A 256 13.85 7.23 5.75
C VAL A 256 13.48 8.25 6.84
N ASN A 257 12.24 8.18 7.32
CA ASN A 257 11.74 8.95 8.44
C ASN A 257 11.15 7.97 9.49
N PRO A 258 12.01 7.28 10.27
CA PRO A 258 11.58 6.38 11.34
C PRO A 258 10.92 7.12 12.49
#